data_AF-A0A8S3RJR0-F1
#
_entry.id   AF-A0A8S3RJR0-F1
#
_cell.length_a   1.000
_cell.length_b   1.000
_cell.length_c   1.000
_cell.angle_alpha   90.00
_cell.angle_beta   90.00
_cell.angle_gamma   90.00
#
_symmetry.space_group_name_H-M   'P 1'
#
loop_
_entity.id
_entity.type
_entity.pdbx_description
1 polymer ?
#
loop_
_entity_poly.entity_id
_entity_poly.type
_entity_poly.pdbx_seq_one_letter_code
_entity_poly.pdbx_strand_id
1 'polypeptide(L)'
;MYSNGAVALGLSKEPQKVKAIVESNRQVFEHNVDELDEAQELLEKQGPLEDAWALIAPESEAERIETQSEKEHLGHEDSVEIPDLDTSNKKHRGGNRKWFFIR
;
A
#
# COMPACT_ATOMS: atom_id res chain seq x y z
N MET A 1 35.28 -4.03 25.89
CA MET A 1 36.04 -4.10 24.63
C MET A 1 35.75 -5.44 23.97
N TYR A 2 35.19 -5.45 22.76
CA TYR A 2 34.86 -6.66 22.00
C TYR A 2 36.11 -7.24 21.33
N SER A 3 36.98 -7.90 22.10
CA SER A 3 38.29 -8.36 21.62
C SER A 3 38.24 -9.62 20.74
N ASN A 4 37.19 -10.44 20.85
CA ASN A 4 37.06 -11.72 20.12
C ASN A 4 35.90 -11.76 19.10
N GLY A 5 35.29 -10.62 18.77
CA GLY A 5 34.15 -10.57 17.85
C GLY A 5 32.94 -11.39 18.34
N ALA A 6 32.78 -11.49 19.66
CA ALA A 6 31.69 -12.21 20.31
C ALA A 6 30.98 -11.31 21.33
N VAL A 7 29.68 -11.54 21.49
CA VAL A 7 28.77 -10.75 22.35
C VAL A 7 27.91 -11.70 23.18
N ALA A 8 27.68 -11.35 24.44
CA ALA A 8 26.67 -12.03 25.27
C ALA A 8 25.32 -11.32 25.04
N LEU A 9 24.31 -12.07 24.63
CA LEU A 9 22.95 -11.56 24.47
C LEU A 9 22.20 -11.72 25.80
N GLY A 10 21.31 -10.80 26.17
CA GLY A 10 20.65 -10.81 27.49
C GLY A 10 19.92 -12.12 27.84
N LEU A 11 19.54 -12.92 26.83
CA LEU A 11 18.90 -14.23 26.97
C LEU A 11 19.89 -15.40 27.10
N SER A 12 21.14 -15.24 26.65
CA SER A 12 22.18 -16.26 26.66
C SER A 12 23.40 -15.79 27.45
N LYS A 13 23.74 -16.49 28.52
CA LYS A 13 24.97 -16.21 29.28
C LYS A 13 26.24 -16.52 28.49
N GLU A 14 26.14 -17.37 27.47
CA GLU A 14 27.26 -17.75 26.62
C GLU A 14 27.53 -16.69 25.53
N PRO A 15 28.80 -16.29 25.33
CA PRO A 15 29.18 -15.36 24.28
C PRO A 15 29.04 -16.00 22.90
N GLN A 16 28.25 -15.36 22.04
CA GLN A 16 28.04 -15.77 20.66
C GLN A 16 28.85 -14.91 19.70
N LYS A 17 29.42 -15.53 18.65
CA LYS A 17 30.14 -14.79 17.61
C LYS A 17 29.16 -13.89 16.86
N VAL A 18 29.53 -12.62 16.69
CA VAL A 18 28.74 -11.63 15.93
C VAL A 18 28.43 -12.16 14.54
N LYS A 19 29.42 -12.76 13.86
CA LYS A 19 29.22 -13.37 12.53
C LYS A 19 28.10 -14.41 12.50
N ALA A 20 28.01 -15.27 13.52
CA ALA A 20 26.98 -16.30 13.58
C ALA A 20 25.59 -15.68 13.80
N ILE A 21 25.50 -14.67 14.66
CA ILE A 21 24.24 -13.94 14.91
C ILE A 21 23.78 -13.25 13.61
N VAL A 22 24.68 -12.54 12.94
CA VAL A 22 24.37 -11.82 11.69
C VAL A 22 23.93 -12.80 10.61
N GLU A 23 24.64 -13.92 10.43
CA GLU A 23 24.27 -14.93 9.43
C GLU A 23 22.90 -15.56 9.72
N SER A 24 22.62 -15.91 10.98
CA SER A 24 21.31 -16.44 11.38
C SER A 24 20.20 -15.42 11.14
N ASN A 25 20.43 -14.15 11.47
CA ASN A 25 19.45 -13.09 11.20
C ASN A 25 19.22 -12.91 9.71
N ARG A 26 20.29 -12.90 8.91
CA ARG A 26 20.21 -12.80 7.45
C ARG A 26 19.34 -13.92 6.85
N GLN A 27 19.52 -15.15 7.29
CA GLN A 27 18.71 -16.29 6.82
C GLN A 27 17.22 -16.15 7.16
N VAL A 28 16.88 -15.49 8.28
CA VAL A 28 15.49 -15.31 8.72
C VAL A 28 14.83 -14.09 8.08
N PHE A 29 15.58 -12.99 7.91
CA PHE A 29 15.03 -11.69 7.54
C PHE A 29 15.35 -11.26 6.10
N GLU A 30 16.39 -11.81 5.48
CA GLU A 30 16.88 -11.42 4.15
C GLU A 30 16.74 -12.58 3.13
N HIS A 31 15.79 -13.50 3.33
CA HIS A 31 15.61 -14.65 2.43
C HIS A 31 15.33 -14.26 0.97
N ASN A 32 14.60 -13.17 0.75
CA ASN A 32 14.19 -12.70 -0.58
C ASN A 32 14.91 -11.40 -0.97
N VAL A 33 16.09 -11.12 -0.39
CA VAL A 33 16.80 -9.86 -0.66
C VAL A 33 17.09 -9.66 -2.14
N ASP A 34 17.57 -10.71 -2.82
CA ASP A 34 17.88 -10.64 -4.25
C ASP A 34 16.63 -10.41 -5.11
N GLU A 35 15.51 -11.03 -4.74
CA GLU A 35 14.23 -10.87 -5.45
C GLU A 35 13.62 -9.48 -5.24
N LEU A 36 13.77 -8.91 -4.05
CA LEU A 36 13.32 -7.56 -3.74
C LEU A 36 14.17 -6.52 -4.46
N ASP A 37 15.49 -6.71 -4.49
CA ASP A 37 16.40 -5.84 -5.24
C ASP A 37 16.09 -5.88 -6.74
N GLU A 38 15.85 -7.06 -7.31
CA GLU A 38 15.44 -7.20 -8.71
C GLU A 38 14.09 -6.52 -8.98
N ALA A 39 13.09 -6.72 -8.12
CA ALA A 39 11.79 -6.09 -8.25
C ALA A 39 11.88 -4.56 -8.20
N GLN A 40 12.75 -4.01 -7.33
CA GLN A 40 12.97 -2.58 -7.25
C GLN A 40 13.68 -2.05 -8.49
N GLU A 41 14.73 -2.72 -8.98
CA GLU A 41 15.38 -2.34 -10.22
C GLU A 41 14.41 -2.33 -11.42
N LEU A 42 13.50 -3.31 -11.47
CA LEU A 42 12.48 -3.39 -12.52
C LEU A 42 11.51 -2.20 -12.43
N LEU A 43 11.06 -1.85 -11.23
CA LEU A 43 10.19 -0.70 -10.99
C LEU A 43 10.87 0.62 -11.39
N GLU A 44 12.13 0.81 -11.01
CA GLU A 44 12.90 2.01 -11.38
C GLU A 44 13.13 2.12 -12.89
N LYS A 45 13.37 1.00 -13.58
CA LYS A 45 13.55 0.96 -15.04
C LYS A 45 12.25 1.18 -15.81
N GLN A 46 11.15 0.61 -15.35
CA GLN A 46 9.86 0.64 -16.06
C GLN A 46 9.00 1.85 -15.68
N GLY A 47 9.31 2.51 -14.56
CA GLY A 47 8.46 3.52 -13.97
C GLY A 47 7.18 2.90 -13.38
N PRO A 48 6.27 3.72 -12.84
CA PRO A 48 4.97 3.25 -12.39
C PRO A 48 4.21 2.66 -13.59
N LEU A 49 4.02 1.33 -13.60
CA LEU A 49 3.19 0.62 -14.58
C LEU A 49 1.73 1.11 -14.61
N GLU A 50 1.33 1.83 -13.55
CA GLU A 50 -0.07 2.13 -13.25
C GLU A 50 -0.67 3.27 -14.06
N ASP A 51 0.14 4.10 -14.74
CA ASP A 51 -0.41 5.17 -15.59
C ASP A 51 -0.64 4.75 -17.04
N ALA A 52 -0.83 3.45 -17.27
CA ALA A 52 -1.25 2.93 -18.57
C ALA A 52 -2.57 3.55 -19.04
N TRP A 53 -3.43 3.99 -18.11
CA TRP A 53 -4.69 4.67 -18.43
C TRP A 53 -4.47 6.08 -19.01
N ALA A 54 -3.55 6.88 -18.47
CA ALA A 54 -3.19 8.17 -19.07
C ALA A 54 -2.53 8.00 -20.44
N LEU A 55 -1.79 6.91 -20.66
CA LEU A 55 -1.16 6.64 -21.95
C LEU A 55 -2.18 6.30 -23.05
N ILE A 56 -3.33 5.73 -22.70
CA ILE A 56 -4.39 5.38 -23.66
C ILE A 56 -5.12 6.63 -24.17
N ALA A 57 -5.29 7.65 -23.31
CA ALA A 57 -6.00 8.89 -23.65
C ALA A 57 -5.31 10.13 -23.05
N PRO A 58 -4.12 10.49 -23.57
CA PRO A 58 -3.29 11.55 -22.97
C PRO A 58 -3.95 12.93 -23.01
N GLU A 59 -4.76 13.22 -24.02
CA GLU A 59 -5.50 14.49 -24.11
C GLU A 59 -6.57 14.60 -23.01
N SER A 60 -7.31 13.52 -22.75
CA SER A 60 -8.31 13.48 -21.68
C SER A 60 -7.67 13.54 -20.28
N GLU A 61 -6.48 12.96 -20.12
CA GLU A 61 -5.69 13.11 -18.91
C GLU A 61 -5.31 14.58 -18.68
N ALA A 62 -4.79 15.24 -19.71
CA ALA A 62 -4.41 16.65 -19.66
C ALA A 62 -5.61 17.54 -19.27
N GLU A 63 -6.78 17.32 -19.89
CA GLU A 63 -8.00 18.06 -19.56
C GLU A 63 -8.42 17.88 -18.09
N ARG A 64 -8.28 16.67 -17.53
CA ARG A 64 -8.58 16.41 -16.10
C ARG A 64 -7.63 17.17 -15.19
N ILE A 65 -6.33 17.14 -15.49
CA ILE A 65 -5.29 17.83 -14.71
C ILE A 65 -5.54 19.35 -14.74
N GLU A 66 -5.80 19.91 -15.92
CA GLU A 66 -6.13 21.33 -16.09
C GLU A 66 -7.37 21.70 -15.26
N THR A 67 -8.46 20.94 -15.40
CA THR A 67 -9.70 21.18 -14.65
C THR A 67 -9.49 21.08 -13.13
N GLN A 68 -8.70 20.13 -12.65
CA GLN A 68 -8.41 19.98 -11.22
C GLN A 68 -7.60 21.16 -10.69
N SER A 69 -6.60 21.62 -11.45
CA SER A 69 -5.80 22.79 -11.09
C SER A 69 -6.63 24.08 -11.00
N GLU A 70 -7.63 24.24 -11.87
CA GLU A 70 -8.57 25.36 -11.82
C GLU A 70 -9.47 25.31 -10.58
N LYS A 71 -9.93 24.12 -10.19
CA LYS A 71 -10.76 23.92 -8.98
C LYS A 71 -10.00 24.18 -7.70
N GLU A 72 -8.75 23.74 -7.61
CA GLU A 72 -7.85 23.99 -6.48
C GLU A 72 -7.56 25.48 -6.32
N HIS A 73 -7.43 26.22 -7.44
CA HIS A 73 -7.25 27.67 -7.44
C HIS A 73 -8.50 28.44 -6.95
N LEU A 74 -9.69 27.85 -7.08
CA LEU A 74 -10.97 28.45 -6.68
C LEU A 74 -11.43 28.05 -5.27
N GLY A 75 -10.64 27.24 -4.54
CA GLY A 75 -10.95 26.86 -3.15
C GLY A 75 -12.30 26.14 -2.99
N HIS A 76 -12.73 25.39 -4.00
CA HIS A 76 -14.07 24.82 -4.04
C HIS A 76 -14.12 23.49 -3.28
N GLU A 77 -14.61 23.51 -2.04
CA GLU A 77 -15.15 22.29 -1.41
C GLU A 77 -16.48 21.94 -2.08
N ASP A 78 -16.40 21.16 -3.17
CA ASP A 78 -17.55 20.47 -3.75
C ASP A 78 -18.03 19.41 -2.74
N SER A 79 -18.84 19.80 -1.75
CA SER A 79 -19.60 18.85 -0.95
C SER A 79 -20.67 18.23 -1.84
N VAL A 80 -20.30 17.21 -2.61
CA VAL A 80 -21.27 16.40 -3.35
C VAL A 80 -22.11 15.68 -2.31
N GLU A 81 -23.30 16.21 -2.02
CA GLU A 81 -24.31 15.52 -1.23
C GLU A 81 -24.78 14.30 -2.03
N ILE A 82 -24.12 13.17 -1.80
CA ILE A 82 -24.46 11.88 -2.38
C ILE A 82 -25.65 11.32 -1.57
N PRO A 83 -26.89 11.32 -2.12
CA PRO A 83 -28.10 11.07 -1.32
C PRO A 83 -28.17 9.67 -0.70
N ASP A 84 -27.45 8.70 -1.26
CA ASP A 84 -27.32 7.32 -0.79
C ASP A 84 -26.25 7.15 0.32
N LEU A 85 -25.33 8.10 0.45
CA LEU A 85 -24.33 8.15 1.54
C LEU A 85 -24.80 9.02 2.72
N ASP A 86 -25.92 9.72 2.58
CA ASP A 86 -26.52 10.47 3.67
C ASP A 86 -27.02 9.51 4.77
N THR A 87 -26.22 9.38 5.82
CA THR A 87 -26.52 8.55 6.99
C THR A 87 -27.74 9.04 7.78
N SER A 88 -28.21 10.26 7.52
CA SER A 88 -29.41 10.83 8.14
C SER A 88 -30.70 10.15 7.66
N ASN A 89 -30.69 9.52 6.48
CA ASN A 89 -31.85 8.85 5.89
C ASN A 89 -31.96 7.35 6.27
N LYS A 90 -31.20 6.89 7.27
CA LYS A 90 -31.28 5.49 7.74
C LYS A 90 -32.48 5.26 8.66
N LYS A 91 -33.69 5.58 8.20
CA LYS A 91 -34.95 5.15 8.83
C LYS A 91 -35.81 4.42 7.82
N HIS A 92 -36.07 3.16 8.15
CA HIS A 92 -36.92 2.18 7.47
C HIS A 92 -36.47 1.66 6.12
N ARG A 93 -35.85 0.46 6.11
CA ARG A 93 -36.37 -0.71 5.36
C ARG A 93 -35.99 -2.03 6.07
N GLY A 94 -36.62 -2.29 7.21
CA GLY A 94 -36.81 -3.66 7.69
C GLY A 94 -37.82 -4.36 6.78
N GLY A 95 -37.40 -4.76 5.58
CA GLY A 95 -38.23 -5.48 4.63
C GLY A 95 -38.09 -6.99 4.82
N ASN A 96 -39.15 -7.63 5.30
CA ASN A 96 -39.28 -9.09 5.36
C ASN A 96 -38.87 -9.74 4.01
N ARG A 97 -37.73 -10.41 3.98
CA ARG A 97 -37.34 -11.27 2.85
C ARG A 97 -38.13 -12.58 2.93
N LYS A 98 -39.33 -12.62 2.33
CA LYS A 98 -39.94 -13.89 1.94
C LYS A 98 -39.26 -14.34 0.64
N TRP A 99 -38.47 -15.39 0.75
CA TRP A 99 -37.93 -16.11 -0.40
C TRP A 99 -39.09 -16.82 -1.12
N PHE A 100 -39.47 -16.35 -2.29
CA PHE A 100 -40.32 -17.13 -3.20
C PHE A 100 -39.42 -18.07 -3.98
N PHE A 101 -39.36 -19.33 -3.56
CA PHE A 101 -38.85 -20.42 -4.39
C PHE A 101 -39.94 -20.76 -5.41
N ILE A 102 -39.66 -20.53 -6.69
CA ILE A 102 -40.44 -21.10 -7.79
C ILE A 102 -39.89 -22.51 -8.01
N ARG A 103 -40.80 -23.49 -8.02
CA ARG A 103 -40.53 -24.91 -8.31
C ARG A 103 -40.81 -25.20 -9.77
#